data_AF-A0A059WJP0-F1
#
_entry.id   AF-A0A059WJP0-F1
#
_cell.length_a   1.000
_cell.length_b   1.000
_cell.length_c   1.000
_cell.angle_alpha   90.00
_cell.angle_beta   90.00
_cell.angle_gamma   90.00
#
_symmetry.space_group_name_H-M   'P 1'
#
loop_
_entity.id
_entity.type
_entity.pdbx_description
1 polymer ?
#
loop_
_entity_poly.entity_id
_entity_poly.type
_entity_poly.pdbx_seq_one_letter_code
_entity_poly.pdbx_strand_id
1 'polypeptide(L)'
;MAVKETIQVDESQKNEPGVQEVITPVPVGSEVIKKATYWRSILQDDLDPQATDGVTTVKLAVPALVEEEYETGETNEDGTAKLGVRQIRDTQWYEIDLSEANVAALQEAVKPFTDVARTIEAPTVKPARKKRTTK
;
A
#
# COMPACT_ATOMS: atom_id res chain seq x y z
N MET A 1 3.17 -3.93 -3.59
CA MET A 1 2.95 -3.17 -4.83
C MET A 1 1.63 -3.59 -5.42
N ALA A 2 0.65 -2.69 -5.40
CA ALA A 2 -0.61 -2.91 -6.09
C ALA A 2 -0.37 -2.59 -7.58
N VAL A 3 -0.48 -3.58 -8.46
CA VAL A 3 -0.45 -3.35 -9.91
C VAL A 3 -1.73 -2.59 -10.24
N LYS A 4 -1.61 -1.34 -10.71
CA LYS A 4 -2.77 -0.46 -10.95
C LYS A 4 -3.28 -0.55 -12.37
N GLU A 5 -2.40 -0.80 -13.34
CA GLU A 5 -2.78 -1.07 -14.72
C GLU A 5 -1.82 -2.08 -15.39
N THR A 6 -2.36 -2.93 -16.26
CA THR A 6 -1.63 -3.85 -17.12
C THR A 6 -1.98 -3.58 -18.57
N ILE A 7 -0.99 -3.26 -19.40
CA ILE A 7 -1.19 -3.09 -20.84
C ILE A 7 -0.68 -4.33 -21.60
N GLN A 8 -1.38 -4.72 -22.66
CA GLN A 8 -0.89 -5.77 -23.55
C GLN A 8 0.19 -5.17 -24.46
N VAL A 9 1.33 -5.85 -24.56
CA VAL A 9 2.47 -5.48 -25.42
C VAL A 9 2.76 -6.55 -26.46
N ASP A 10 3.50 -6.17 -27.49
CA ASP A 10 3.95 -7.09 -28.54
C ASP A 10 5.00 -8.08 -28.04
N GLU A 11 5.11 -9.22 -28.74
CA GLU A 11 6.11 -10.26 -28.45
C GLU A 11 7.55 -9.73 -28.48
N SER A 12 7.84 -8.73 -29.31
CA SER A 12 9.18 -8.12 -29.39
C SER A 12 9.66 -7.55 -28.05
N GLN A 13 8.72 -7.20 -27.15
CA GLN A 13 9.00 -6.61 -25.84
C GLN A 13 9.03 -7.64 -24.71
N LYS A 14 8.94 -8.96 -25.00
CA LYS A 14 8.82 -10.00 -23.97
C LYS A 14 9.95 -10.07 -22.94
N ASN A 15 11.12 -9.54 -23.28
CA ASN A 15 12.29 -9.51 -22.41
C ASN A 15 12.47 -8.15 -21.70
N GLU A 16 11.56 -7.20 -21.90
CA GLU A 16 11.62 -5.90 -21.24
C GLU A 16 11.21 -5.99 -19.76
N PRO A 17 11.79 -5.15 -18.89
CA PRO A 17 11.44 -5.12 -17.47
C PRO A 17 9.93 -4.92 -17.26
N GLY A 18 9.35 -5.73 -16.37
CA GLY A 18 7.93 -5.63 -16.01
C GLY A 18 6.97 -6.27 -17.00
N VAL A 19 7.46 -6.91 -18.08
CA VAL A 19 6.63 -7.68 -19.02
C VAL A 19 6.51 -9.14 -18.56
N GLN A 20 5.28 -9.65 -18.56
CA GLN A 20 4.91 -11.01 -18.18
C GLN A 20 4.26 -11.73 -19.35
N GLU A 21 4.70 -12.97 -19.62
CA GLU A 21 4.03 -13.86 -20.56
C GLU A 21 2.83 -14.53 -19.89
N VAL A 22 1.66 -14.41 -20.52
CA VAL A 22 0.40 -15.03 -20.12
C VAL A 22 -0.05 -15.96 -21.23
N ILE A 23 -0.09 -17.26 -20.92
CA ILE A 23 -0.57 -18.29 -21.84
C ILE A 23 -2.08 -18.44 -21.68
N THR A 24 -2.83 -18.01 -22.68
CA THR A 24 -4.29 -18.13 -22.71
C THR A 24 -4.71 -19.32 -23.58
N PRO A 25 -5.50 -20.28 -23.05
CA PRO A 25 -6.10 -21.32 -23.87
C PRO A 25 -7.25 -20.73 -24.70
N VAL A 26 -7.16 -20.83 -26.02
CA VAL A 26 -8.17 -20.33 -26.96
C VAL A 26 -8.83 -21.52 -27.67
N PRO A 27 -10.13 -21.76 -27.48
CA PRO A 27 -10.84 -22.81 -28.19
C PRO A 27 -11.03 -22.41 -29.67
N VAL A 28 -10.65 -23.30 -30.58
CA VAL A 28 -10.82 -23.15 -32.03
C VAL A 28 -11.41 -24.44 -32.59
N GLY A 29 -12.73 -24.46 -32.79
CA GLY A 29 -13.45 -25.68 -33.18
C GLY A 29 -13.42 -26.74 -32.06
N SER A 30 -12.90 -27.93 -32.35
CA SER A 30 -12.74 -29.03 -31.39
C SER A 30 -11.37 -29.05 -30.69
N GLU A 31 -10.49 -28.09 -30.99
CA GLU A 31 -9.14 -28.03 -30.44
C GLU A 31 -8.97 -26.81 -29.52
N VAL A 32 -8.04 -26.92 -28.56
CA VAL A 32 -7.63 -25.80 -27.70
C VAL A 32 -6.20 -25.42 -28.04
N ILE A 33 -6.03 -24.24 -28.63
CA ILE A 33 -4.73 -23.69 -28.99
C ILE A 33 -4.22 -22.84 -27.83
N LYS A 34 -2.95 -23.01 -27.45
CA LYS A 34 -2.29 -22.14 -26.47
C LYS A 34 -1.75 -20.90 -27.17
N LYS A 35 -2.24 -19.73 -26.81
CA LYS A 35 -1.74 -18.44 -27.33
C LYS A 35 -0.99 -17.69 -26.23
N ALA A 36 0.26 -17.34 -26.49
CA ALA A 36 1.02 -16.44 -25.62
C ALA A 36 0.59 -14.99 -25.86
N THR A 37 0.35 -14.24 -24.79
CA THR A 37 0.16 -12.79 -24.78
C THR A 37 1.13 -12.18 -23.77
N TYR A 38 1.63 -10.98 -24.02
CA TYR A 38 2.62 -10.35 -23.17
C TYR A 38 2.00 -9.11 -22.54
N TRP A 39 2.16 -8.94 -21.23
CA TRP A 39 1.51 -7.89 -20.45
C TRP A 39 2.53 -7.13 -19.63
N ARG A 40 2.52 -5.80 -19.69
CA ARG A 40 3.39 -4.93 -18.88
C ARG A 40 2.61 -4.33 -17.73
N SER A 41 3.12 -4.49 -16.52
CA SER A 41 2.63 -3.74 -15.36
C SER A 41 3.22 -2.33 -15.36
N ILE A 42 2.37 -1.32 -15.22
CA ILE A 42 2.78 0.08 -15.15
C ILE A 42 2.49 0.61 -13.75
N LEU A 43 3.48 1.30 -13.16
CA LEU A 43 3.27 2.07 -11.93
C LEU A 43 2.65 3.42 -12.31
N GLN A 44 1.59 3.80 -11.60
CA GLN A 44 0.87 5.05 -11.83
C GLN A 44 0.95 5.90 -10.57
N ASP A 45 0.97 7.21 -10.75
CA ASP A 45 0.82 8.14 -9.65
C ASP A 45 -0.60 8.06 -9.06
N ASP A 46 -0.69 8.03 -7.74
CA ASP A 46 -1.92 7.83 -6.99
C ASP A 46 -2.83 9.05 -6.94
N LEU A 47 -2.26 10.23 -7.21
CA LEU A 47 -2.95 11.51 -7.29
C LEU A 47 -3.27 11.89 -8.75
N ASP A 48 -2.42 11.49 -9.69
CA ASP A 48 -2.64 11.67 -11.14
C ASP A 48 -2.37 10.36 -11.92
N PRO A 49 -3.39 9.51 -12.13
CA PRO A 49 -3.21 8.22 -12.81
C PRO A 49 -2.71 8.31 -14.25
N GLN A 50 -2.69 9.51 -14.87
CA GLN A 50 -2.10 9.70 -16.20
C GLN A 50 -0.57 9.81 -16.16
N ALA A 51 0.00 10.14 -15.01
CA ALA A 51 1.45 10.18 -14.82
C ALA A 51 1.98 8.78 -14.52
N THR A 52 2.72 8.21 -15.47
CA THR A 52 3.32 6.87 -15.41
C THR A 52 4.85 6.89 -15.42
N ASP A 53 5.44 8.00 -15.86
CA ASP A 53 6.89 8.16 -15.95
C ASP A 53 7.49 8.58 -14.60
N GLY A 54 8.57 7.90 -14.21
CA GLY A 54 9.33 8.25 -13.00
C GLY A 54 8.56 8.06 -11.68
N VAL A 55 7.45 7.32 -11.69
CA VAL A 55 6.65 7.08 -10.48
C VAL A 55 7.43 6.15 -9.54
N THR A 56 7.51 6.55 -8.27
CA THR A 56 8.19 5.82 -7.20
C THR A 56 7.28 5.63 -5.99
N THR A 57 7.42 4.50 -5.32
CA THR A 57 6.75 4.27 -4.03
C THR A 57 7.43 5.08 -2.92
N VAL A 58 6.68 5.97 -2.29
CA VAL A 58 7.07 6.75 -1.12
C VAL A 58 6.46 6.14 0.13
N LYS A 59 7.25 6.07 1.21
CA LYS A 59 6.78 5.64 2.53
C LYS A 59 6.68 6.84 3.45
N LEU A 60 5.56 6.99 4.14
CA LEU A 60 5.36 8.08 5.09
C LEU A 60 4.69 7.59 6.38
N ALA A 61 4.99 8.29 7.47
CA ALA A 61 4.45 8.04 8.80
C ALA A 61 3.78 9.32 9.31
N VAL A 62 2.49 9.25 9.62
CA VAL A 62 1.69 10.41 10.03
C VAL A 62 1.05 10.16 11.40
N PRO A 63 1.15 11.11 12.35
CA PRO A 63 0.39 11.04 13.60
C PRO A 63 -1.12 11.07 13.31
N ALA A 64 -1.86 10.11 13.85
CA ALA A 64 -3.30 9.99 13.72
C ALA A 64 -3.96 9.75 15.09
N LEU A 65 -5.20 10.21 15.24
CA LEU A 65 -6.05 9.77 16.34
C LEU A 65 -6.71 8.45 15.94
N VAL A 66 -6.48 7.41 16.73
CA VAL A 66 -7.06 6.08 16.50
C VAL A 66 -7.85 5.63 17.71
N GLU A 67 -8.86 4.80 17.46
CA GLU A 67 -9.61 4.15 18.52
C GLU A 67 -8.84 2.96 19.10
N GLU A 68 -8.85 2.88 20.42
CA GLU A 68 -8.31 1.80 21.21
C GLU A 68 -9.39 1.21 22.09
N GLU A 69 -9.65 -0.09 21.90
CA GLU A 69 -10.39 -0.89 22.87
C GLU A 69 -9.49 -1.16 24.09
N TYR A 70 -10.04 -0.97 25.28
CA TYR A 70 -9.37 -1.27 26.54
C TYR A 70 -10.33 -1.93 27.53
N GLU A 71 -9.81 -2.77 28.42
CA GLU A 71 -10.59 -3.37 29.49
C GLU A 71 -10.94 -2.31 30.54
N THR A 72 -12.22 -2.13 30.83
CA THR A 72 -12.66 -1.13 31.83
C THR A 72 -12.45 -1.60 33.27
N GLY A 73 -12.18 -2.89 33.47
CA GLY A 73 -12.17 -3.54 34.79
C GLY A 73 -13.55 -3.95 35.29
N GLU A 74 -14.60 -3.73 34.49
CA GLU A 74 -15.97 -4.19 34.77
C GLU A 74 -16.28 -5.47 33.99
N THR A 75 -17.29 -6.21 34.45
CA THR A 75 -17.78 -7.44 33.80
C THR A 75 -19.22 -7.24 33.35
N ASN A 76 -19.55 -7.72 32.16
CA ASN A 76 -20.91 -7.79 31.63
C ASN A 76 -21.73 -8.87 32.36
N GLU A 77 -23.05 -8.87 32.18
CA GLU A 77 -23.95 -9.86 32.81
C GLU A 77 -23.67 -11.32 32.39
N ASP A 78 -23.07 -11.50 31.21
CA ASP A 78 -22.64 -12.79 30.68
C ASP A 78 -21.27 -13.27 31.21
N GLY A 79 -20.66 -12.52 32.13
CA GLY A 79 -19.36 -12.85 32.72
C GLY A 79 -18.15 -12.43 31.87
N THR A 80 -18.35 -11.77 30.73
CA THR A 80 -17.26 -11.27 29.88
C THR A 80 -16.73 -9.91 30.35
N ALA A 81 -15.45 -9.62 30.10
CA ALA A 81 -14.87 -8.32 30.42
C ALA A 81 -15.51 -7.22 29.56
N LYS A 82 -15.94 -6.14 30.20
CA LYS A 82 -16.48 -4.97 29.51
C LYS A 82 -15.32 -4.18 28.89
N LEU A 83 -15.47 -3.90 27.59
CA LEU A 83 -14.50 -3.12 26.83
C LEU A 83 -15.03 -1.69 26.66
N GLY A 84 -14.14 -0.72 26.86
CA GLY A 84 -14.35 0.68 26.53
C GLY A 84 -13.56 1.04 25.28
N VAL A 85 -13.93 2.13 24.61
CA VAL A 85 -13.19 2.69 23.49
C VAL A 85 -12.68 4.07 23.87
N ARG A 86 -11.40 4.34 23.61
CA ARG A 86 -10.79 5.66 23.78
C ARG A 86 -10.02 6.08 22.55
N GLN A 87 -9.84 7.38 22.35
CA GLN A 87 -8.95 7.90 21.31
C GLN A 87 -7.53 8.03 21.86
N ILE A 88 -6.56 7.49 21.13
CA ILE A 88 -5.14 7.64 21.40
C ILE A 88 -4.43 8.23 20.18
N ARG A 89 -3.30 8.92 20.40
CA ARG A 89 -2.40 9.29 19.30
C ARG A 89 -1.53 8.09 18.95
N ASP A 90 -1.57 7.70 17.68
CA ASP A 90 -0.74 6.64 17.13
C ASP A 90 -0.08 7.12 15.83
N THR A 91 0.92 6.40 15.35
CA THR A 91 1.59 6.68 14.07
C THR A 91 1.10 5.70 13.02
N GLN A 92 0.42 6.20 11.98
CA GLN A 92 0.00 5.39 10.84
C GLN A 92 1.06 5.44 9.73
N TRP A 93 1.36 4.29 9.17
CA TRP A 93 2.34 4.12 8.10
C TRP A 93 1.61 3.88 6.77
N TYR A 94 1.98 4.65 5.76
CA TYR A 94 1.41 4.57 4.42
C TYR A 94 2.51 4.32 3.39
N GLU A 95 2.12 3.67 2.30
CA GLU A 95 2.87 3.62 1.05
C GLU A 95 1.99 4.27 -0.02
N ILE A 96 2.56 5.12 -0.86
CA ILE A 96 1.87 5.84 -1.94
C ILE A 96 2.81 5.90 -3.15
N ASP A 97 2.28 5.66 -4.34
CA ASP A 97 3.05 5.75 -5.58
C ASP A 97 2.90 7.17 -6.15
N LEU A 98 4.02 7.89 -6.35
CA LEU A 98 4.02 9.29 -6.77
C LEU A 98 5.04 9.53 -7.89
N SER A 99 4.65 10.34 -8.87
CA SER A 99 5.51 10.96 -9.87
C SER A 99 6.49 11.93 -9.22
N GLU A 100 7.56 12.28 -9.94
CA GLU A 100 8.57 13.22 -9.45
C GLU A 100 7.96 14.57 -9.01
N ALA A 101 6.99 15.09 -9.77
CA ALA A 101 6.28 16.33 -9.45
C ALA A 101 5.52 16.23 -8.13
N ASN A 102 4.81 15.12 -7.88
CA ASN A 102 4.04 14.94 -6.65
C ASN A 102 4.94 14.57 -5.45
N VAL A 103 6.09 13.93 -5.69
CA VAL A 103 7.13 13.77 -4.65
C VAL A 103 7.64 15.15 -4.21
N ALA A 104 7.95 16.05 -5.15
CA ALA A 104 8.39 17.41 -4.83
C ALA A 104 7.31 18.19 -4.07
N ALA A 105 6.04 18.08 -4.49
CA ALA A 105 4.92 18.70 -3.78
C ALA A 105 4.75 18.17 -2.35
N LEU A 106 4.90 16.86 -2.14
CA LEU A 106 4.89 16.25 -0.81
C LEU A 106 6.03 16.80 0.06
N GLN A 107 7.24 16.89 -0.47
CA GLN A 107 8.40 17.44 0.25
C GLN A 107 8.17 18.90 0.66
N GLU A 108 7.62 19.73 -0.22
CA GLU A 108 7.30 21.12 0.07
C GLU A 108 6.22 21.24 1.17
N ALA A 109 5.18 20.40 1.10
CA ALA A 109 4.09 20.41 2.08
C ALA A 109 4.53 20.03 3.49
N VAL A 110 5.46 19.07 3.64
CA VAL A 110 5.95 18.64 4.96
C VAL A 110 7.08 19.51 5.51
N LYS A 111 7.72 20.31 4.65
CA LYS A 111 8.90 21.12 4.98
C LYS A 111 8.78 21.96 6.26
N PRO A 112 7.67 22.69 6.51
CA PRO A 112 7.55 23.52 7.72
C PRO A 112 7.66 22.72 9.03
N PHE A 113 7.31 21.43 9.00
CA PHE A 113 7.40 20.55 10.16
C PHE A 113 8.78 19.90 10.26
N THR A 114 9.36 19.48 9.13
CA THR A 114 10.65 18.80 9.11
C THR A 114 11.82 19.73 9.41
N ASP A 115 11.72 21.02 9.05
CA ASP A 115 12.80 22.01 9.26
C ASP A 115 13.11 22.25 10.75
N VAL A 116 12.14 22.03 11.64
CA VAL A 116 12.29 22.19 13.09
C VAL A 116 12.33 20.86 13.85
N ALA A 117 12.13 19.74 13.15
CA ALA A 117 12.12 18.42 13.74
C ALA A 117 13.54 17.89 14.01
N ARG A 118 13.64 16.94 14.95
CA ARG A 118 14.86 16.16 15.15
C ARG A 118 14.76 14.87 14.34
N THR A 119 15.77 14.55 13.55
CA THR A 119 15.88 13.25 12.88
C THR A 119 16.07 12.16 13.91
N ILE A 120 15.25 11.11 13.82
CA ILE A 120 15.38 9.89 14.61
C ILE A 120 15.53 8.70 13.67
N GLU A 121 16.13 7.61 14.14
CA GLU A 121 16.14 6.36 13.39
C GLU A 121 14.71 5.81 13.27
N ALA A 122 14.39 5.24 12.10
CA ALA A 122 13.12 4.58 11.90
C ALA A 122 12.99 3.39 12.87
N PRO A 123 11.84 3.20 13.54
CA PRO A 123 11.62 2.04 14.39
C PRO A 123 11.83 0.74 13.61
N THR A 124 12.61 -0.19 14.14
CA THR A 124 12.95 -1.47 13.48
C THR A 124 11.75 -2.41 13.33
N VAL A 125 10.64 -2.15 14.02
CA VAL A 125 9.47 -3.01 14.07
C VAL A 125 8.23 -2.11 14.12
N LYS A 126 7.25 -2.31 13.20
CA LYS A 126 5.88 -1.81 13.45
C LYS A 126 5.52 -2.25 14.86
N PRO A 127 5.04 -1.41 15.79
CA PRO A 127 4.48 -1.95 17.01
C PRO A 127 3.35 -2.89 16.60
N ALA A 128 3.61 -4.19 16.66
CA ALA A 128 2.58 -5.19 16.52
C ALA A 128 1.66 -4.93 17.71
N ARG A 129 0.52 -4.29 17.44
CA ARG A 129 -0.55 -4.21 18.43
C ARG A 129 -0.89 -5.65 18.73
N LYS A 130 -0.37 -6.18 19.84
CA LYS A 130 -0.75 -7.50 20.34
C LYS A 130 -2.26 -7.41 20.57
N LYS A 131 -3.06 -7.85 19.58
CA LYS A 131 -4.39 -8.35 19.89
C LYS A 131 -4.14 -9.47 20.88
N ARG A 132 -4.39 -9.18 22.15
CA ARG A 132 -4.31 -10.17 23.19
C ARG A 132 -5.52 -11.08 22.97
N THR A 133 -5.38 -12.05 22.06
CA THR A 133 -6.33 -13.15 21.93
C THR A 133 -6.22 -13.97 23.21
N THR A 134 -7.14 -13.71 24.13
CA THR A 134 -7.34 -14.54 25.31
C THR A 134 -7.90 -15.89 24.83
N LYS A 135 -7.27 -16.96 25.28
CA LYS A 135 -7.66 -18.36 25.06
C LYS A 135 -8.58 -18.81 26.18
#